data_AF-A0A4V6KTG6-F1
#
_entry.id   AF-A0A4V6KTG6-F1
#
_cell.length_a   1.000
_cell.length_b   1.000
_cell.length_c   1.000
_cell.angle_alpha   90.00
_cell.angle_beta   90.00
_cell.angle_gamma   90.00
#
_symmetry.space_group_name_H-M   'P 1'
#
loop_
_entity.id
_entity.type
_entity.pdbx_description
1 polymer ?
#
loop_
_entity_poly.entity_id
_entity_poly.type
_entity_poly.pdbx_seq_one_letter_code
_entity_poly.pdbx_strand_id
1 'polypeptide(L)'
;MWTRSKADVTEEEYKEFYKHIAHDFTDPLSWSHNRVEGKQEYTSLLYIPAQAPWDMWNRDHKHGLKLYVQRVFIMDDAEQFMPNYLRFVRAA
;
A
#
# COMPACT_ATOMS: atom_id res chain seq x y z
N MET A 1 -10.26 -3.39 5.83
CA MET A 1 -9.16 -3.05 6.75
C MET A 1 -8.86 -1.56 6.69
N TRP A 2 -8.48 -1.01 5.53
CA TRP A 2 -8.23 0.43 5.32
C TRP A 2 -9.42 1.38 5.57
N THR A 3 -10.65 0.86 5.67
CA THR A 3 -11.86 1.66 5.99
C THR A 3 -12.14 1.78 7.48
N ARG A 4 -11.42 1.03 8.33
CA ARG A 4 -11.55 1.05 9.80
C ARG A 4 -10.73 2.21 10.38
N SER A 5 -11.10 2.67 11.57
CA SER A 5 -10.28 3.66 12.29
C SER A 5 -8.91 3.08 12.61
N LYS A 6 -7.85 3.90 12.61
CA LYS A 6 -6.50 3.46 13.00
C LYS A 6 -6.49 2.81 14.39
N ALA A 7 -7.34 3.28 15.29
CA ALA A 7 -7.43 2.80 16.67
C ALA A 7 -8.04 1.39 16.78
N ASP A 8 -8.82 0.97 15.79
CA ASP A 8 -9.51 -0.33 15.80
C ASP A 8 -8.70 -1.43 15.12
N VAL A 9 -7.52 -1.12 14.57
CA VAL A 9 -6.72 -2.05 13.77
C VAL A 9 -5.45 -2.40 14.53
N THR A 10 -5.24 -3.68 14.82
CA THR A 10 -4.02 -4.13 15.52
C THR A 10 -2.81 -4.18 14.60
N GLU A 11 -1.61 -4.18 15.17
CA GLU A 11 -0.37 -4.31 14.39
C GLU A 11 -0.34 -5.61 13.58
N GLU A 12 -0.84 -6.71 14.14
CA GLU A 12 -0.97 -7.99 13.45
C GLU A 12 -1.89 -7.88 12.24
N GLU A 13 -3.02 -7.17 12.34
CA GLU A 13 -3.89 -6.92 11.19
C GLU A 13 -3.19 -6.10 10.10
N TYR A 14 -2.34 -5.13 10.46
CA TYR A 14 -1.52 -4.40 9.48
C TYR A 14 -0.51 -5.31 8.77
N LYS A 15 0.17 -6.17 9.52
CA LYS A 15 1.17 -7.10 8.98
C LYS A 15 0.56 -8.16 8.07
N GLU A 16 -0.54 -8.78 8.50
CA GLU A 16 -1.23 -9.79 7.70
C GLU A 16 -1.86 -9.19 6.44
N PHE A 17 -2.39 -7.98 6.53
CA PHE A 17 -2.90 -7.27 5.35
C PHE A 17 -1.78 -6.94 4.35
N TYR A 18 -0.60 -6.53 4.82
CA TYR A 18 0.58 -6.34 3.95
C TYR A 18 0.93 -7.61 3.19
N LYS A 19 1.07 -8.75 3.89
CA LYS A 19 1.40 -10.04 3.28
C LYS A 19 0.38 -10.44 2.21
N HIS A 20 -0.90 -10.18 2.48
CA HIS A 20 -1.98 -10.44 1.54
C HIS A 20 -1.91 -9.60 0.26
N ILE A 21 -1.58 -8.30 0.36
CA ILE A 21 -1.56 -7.40 -0.82
C ILE A 21 -0.24 -7.44 -1.58
N ALA A 22 0.89 -7.64 -0.89
CA ALA A 22 2.22 -7.55 -1.47
C ALA A 22 2.76 -8.91 -1.96
N HIS A 23 2.03 -10.00 -1.69
CA HIS A 23 2.47 -11.38 -1.94
C HIS A 23 3.85 -11.68 -1.31
N ASP A 24 4.10 -11.08 -0.15
CA ASP A 24 5.30 -11.24 0.65
C ASP A 24 4.97 -12.03 1.91
N PHE A 25 5.93 -12.81 2.42
CA PHE A 25 5.80 -13.56 3.66
C PHE A 25 6.46 -12.86 4.85
N THR A 26 7.26 -11.83 4.59
CA THR A 26 7.93 -11.05 5.62
C THR A 26 7.03 -9.94 6.16
N ASP A 27 7.24 -9.56 7.43
CA ASP A 27 6.55 -8.40 8.00
C ASP A 27 7.10 -7.11 7.37
N PRO A 28 6.26 -6.08 7.14
CA PRO A 28 6.73 -4.77 6.67
C PRO A 28 7.56 -4.09 7.78
N LEU A 29 8.50 -3.22 7.39
CA LEU A 29 9.28 -2.42 8.35
C LEU A 29 8.40 -1.39 9.05
N SER A 30 7.51 -0.77 8.29
CA SER A 30 6.62 0.27 8.77
C SER A 30 5.46 0.46 7.80
N TRP A 31 4.41 1.09 8.30
CA TRP A 31 3.24 1.46 7.54
C TRP A 31 2.75 2.86 7.92
N SER A 32 2.04 3.49 7.00
CA SER A 32 1.37 4.77 7.20
C SER A 32 -0.07 4.66 6.74
N HIS A 33 -0.97 4.49 7.70
CA HIS A 33 -2.40 4.62 7.48
C HIS A 33 -2.75 6.09 7.69
N ASN A 34 -3.36 6.80 6.74
CA ASN A 34 -3.81 8.19 6.90
C ASN A 34 -5.19 8.39 6.28
N ARG A 35 -6.01 9.21 6.93
CA ARG A 35 -7.29 9.68 6.39
C ARG A 35 -7.18 11.18 6.23
N VAL A 36 -7.39 11.66 5.00
CA VAL A 36 -7.33 13.07 4.63
C VAL A 36 -8.75 13.53 4.34
N GLU A 37 -9.16 14.62 4.99
CA GLU A 37 -10.46 15.26 4.84
C GLU A 37 -10.28 16.70 4.38
N GLY A 38 -11.20 17.24 3.57
CA GLY A 38 -11.13 18.61 3.05
C GLY A 38 -11.49 18.69 1.57
N LYS A 39 -10.64 19.35 0.77
CA LYS A 39 -10.86 19.51 -0.68
C LYS A 39 -10.79 18.19 -1.45
N GLN A 40 -10.02 17.23 -0.94
CA GLN A 40 -9.97 15.85 -1.42
C GLN A 40 -10.16 14.95 -0.20
N GLU A 41 -11.11 14.02 -0.29
CA GLU A 41 -11.34 13.02 0.75
C GLU A 41 -10.79 11.69 0.29
N TYR A 42 -9.76 11.20 0.97
CA TYR A 42 -9.18 9.88 0.68
C TYR A 42 -8.56 9.26 1.92
N THR A 43 -8.53 7.93 1.93
CA THR A 43 -7.75 7.15 2.89
C THR A 43 -6.61 6.50 2.15
N SER A 44 -5.40 6.61 2.68
CA SER A 44 -4.20 5.97 2.12
C SER A 44 -3.59 5.02 3.14
N LEU A 45 -3.27 3.80 2.72
CA LEU A 45 -2.51 2.85 3.53
C LEU A 45 -1.23 2.44 2.79
N LEU A 46 -0.11 3.02 3.21
CA LEU A 46 1.22 2.80 2.61
C LEU A 46 2.04 1.83 3.46
N TYR A 47 2.84 0.99 2.82
CA TYR A 47 3.74 0.02 3.45
C TYR A 47 5.15 0.12 2.89
N ILE A 48 6.13 -0.11 3.77
CA ILE A 48 7.55 -0.23 3.43
C ILE A 48 7.97 -1.69 3.63
N PRO A 49 8.32 -2.42 2.55
CA PRO A 49 8.86 -3.77 2.63
C PRO A 49 10.15 -3.86 3.44
N ALA A 50 10.34 -4.97 4.18
CA ALA A 50 11.61 -5.26 4.85
C ALA A 50 12.69 -5.79 3.90
N GLN A 51 12.27 -6.40 2.80
CA GLN A 51 13.16 -6.86 1.74
C GLN A 51 12.76 -6.20 0.42
N ALA A 52 13.77 -5.85 -0.37
CA ALA A 52 13.53 -5.36 -1.71
C ALA A 52 12.87 -6.46 -2.56
N PRO A 53 11.84 -6.14 -3.36
CA PRO A 53 11.24 -7.09 -4.30
C PRO A 53 12.30 -7.63 -5.27
N TRP A 54 12.22 -8.92 -5.60
CA TRP A 54 13.19 -9.61 -6.45
C TRP A 54 13.29 -9.00 -7.86
N ASP A 55 12.20 -8.44 -8.36
CA ASP A 55 12.05 -7.85 -9.67
C ASP A 55 12.25 -6.33 -9.67
N MET A 56 12.65 -5.70 -8.55
CA MET A 56 12.75 -4.23 -8.40
C MET A 56 13.67 -3.57 -9.45
N TRP A 57 14.58 -4.33 -10.07
CA TRP A 57 15.52 -3.85 -11.08
C TRP A 57 15.06 -4.13 -12.52
N ASN A 58 13.94 -4.83 -12.71
CA ASN A 58 13.35 -5.08 -14.02
C ASN A 58 12.63 -3.81 -14.51
N ARG A 59 12.91 -3.44 -15.76
CA ARG A 59 12.37 -2.21 -16.37
C ARG A 59 10.85 -2.23 -16.52
N ASP A 60 10.28 -3.41 -16.71
CA ASP A 60 8.84 -3.62 -16.94
C ASP A 60 8.14 -4.19 -15.69
N HIS A 61 8.74 -4.03 -14.50
CA HIS A 61 8.12 -4.46 -13.24
C HIS A 61 6.80 -3.71 -13.03
N LYS A 62 5.71 -4.45 -12.85
CA LYS A 62 4.41 -3.90 -12.43
C LYS A 62 4.45 -3.48 -10.96
N HIS A 63 4.65 -2.20 -10.72
CA HIS A 63 4.67 -1.61 -9.39
C HIS A 63 3.53 -0.62 -9.27
N GLY A 64 3.11 -0.31 -8.05
CA GLY A 64 2.12 0.73 -7.83
C GLY A 64 1.19 0.41 -6.68
N LEU A 65 0.18 1.26 -6.54
CA LEU A 65 -0.78 1.21 -5.45
C LEU A 65 -2.09 0.62 -5.97
N LYS A 66 -2.77 -0.17 -5.15
CA LYS A 66 -4.17 -0.54 -5.44
C LYS A 66 -5.03 0.68 -5.24
N LEU A 67 -5.68 1.13 -6.31
CA LEU A 67 -6.54 2.31 -6.26
C LEU A 67 -7.99 1.89 -6.01
N TYR A 68 -8.55 2.43 -4.94
CA TYR A 68 -9.96 2.33 -4.62
C TYR A 68 -10.63 3.71 -4.67
N VAL A 69 -11.79 3.82 -5.33
CA VAL A 69 -12.64 5.02 -5.30
C VAL A 69 -13.96 4.63 -4.67
N GLN A 70 -14.39 5.33 -3.63
CA GLN A 70 -15.63 5.00 -2.88
C GLN A 70 -15.70 3.53 -2.43
N ARG A 71 -14.56 2.93 -2.03
CA ARG A 71 -14.43 1.51 -1.66
C ARG A 71 -14.61 0.52 -2.81
N VAL A 72 -14.74 0.99 -4.05
CA VAL A 72 -14.75 0.17 -5.26
C VAL A 72 -13.34 0.09 -5.81
N PHE A 73 -12.86 -1.12 -6.06
CA PHE A 73 -11.58 -1.34 -6.72
C PHE A 73 -11.61 -0.80 -8.14
N ILE A 74 -10.63 0.04 -8.51
CA ILE A 74 -10.54 0.64 -9.83
C ILE A 74 -9.43 -0.02 -10.64
N MET A 75 -8.21 -0.05 -10.11
CA MET A 75 -7.05 -0.62 -10.78
C MET A 75 -5.96 -1.04 -9.79
N ASP A 76 -5.17 -2.03 -10.20
CA ASP A 76 -3.88 -2.37 -9.58
C ASP A 76 -2.77 -1.59 -10.28
N ASP A 77 -1.59 -1.50 -9.65
CA ASP A 77 -0.37 -0.94 -10.27
C ASP A 77 -0.50 0.51 -10.75
N ALA A 78 -1.15 1.37 -9.95
CA ALA A 78 -1.23 2.80 -10.27
C ALA A 78 0.12 3.52 -10.04
N GLU A 79 1.07 3.34 -10.97
CA GLU A 79 2.42 3.92 -10.96
C GLU A 79 2.40 5.46 -10.87
N GLN A 80 1.33 6.09 -11.33
CA GLN A 80 1.18 7.55 -11.39
C GLN A 80 1.19 8.24 -10.02
N PHE A 81 0.91 7.50 -8.93
CA PHE A 81 0.88 8.06 -7.58
C PHE A 81 2.25 8.07 -6.89
N MET A 82 3.24 7.38 -7.44
CA MET A 82 4.56 7.26 -6.84
C MET A 82 5.66 7.63 -7.82
N PRO A 83 6.64 8.45 -7.41
CA PRO A 83 7.81 8.68 -8.23
C PRO A 83 8.67 7.40 -8.28
N ASN A 84 9.43 7.20 -9.36
CA ASN A 84 10.25 6.00 -9.59
C ASN A 84 11.23 5.63 -8.46
N TYR A 85 11.65 6.61 -7.64
CA TYR A 85 12.52 6.37 -6.49
C TYR A 85 11.79 5.74 -5.29
N LEU A 86 10.45 5.76 -5.26
CA LEU A 86 9.60 5.10 -4.26
C LEU A 86 8.89 3.86 -4.80
N ARG A 87 9.34 3.28 -5.92
CA ARG A 87 8.70 2.10 -6.55
C ARG A 87 8.60 0.84 -5.68
N PHE A 88 9.35 0.81 -4.57
CA PHE A 88 9.30 -0.28 -3.59
C PHE A 88 8.09 -0.16 -2.64
N VAL A 89 7.46 1.02 -2.54
CA VAL A 89 6.31 1.21 -1.66
C VAL A 89 5.14 0.36 -2.16
N ARG A 90 4.47 -0.31 -1.22
CA ARG A 90 3.24 -1.07 -1.47
C ARG A 90 2.08 -0.35 -0.82
N ALA A 91 0.90 -0.34 -1.43
CA ALA A 91 -0.26 0.30 -0.83
C ALA A 91 -1.59 -0.29 -1.28
N ALA A 92 -2.61 0.03 -0.48
CA ALA A 92 -4.01 -0.21 -0.75
C ALA A 92 -4.87 1.00 -0.38
#